data_AF-D3T0R5-F1
#
_entry.id   AF-D3T0R5-F1
#
_cell.length_a   1.000
_cell.length_b   1.000
_cell.length_c   1.000
_cell.angle_alpha   90.00
_cell.angle_beta   90.00
_cell.angle_gamma   90.00
#
_symmetry.space_group_name_H-M   'P 1'
#
loop_
_entity.id
_entity.type
_entity.pdbx_description
1 polymer ?
#
loop_
_entity_poly.entity_id
_entity_poly.type
_entity_poly.pdbx_seq_one_letter_code
_entity_poly.pdbx_strand_id
1 'polypeptide(L)'
;MRQEAEWMVPSDNKILELIREYGNLTPTAIEDLGGPSAGHARNRCPVLAKYGLLERISRGLYGITAEGEAYLNEELDASELESVEESE
;
A
#
# COMPACT_ATOMS: atom_id res chain seq x y z
N MET A 1 -5.75 0.22 17.35
CA MET A 1 -5.65 -0.92 16.41
C MET A 1 -5.97 -0.37 15.04
N ARG A 2 -5.17 -0.69 14.02
CA ARG A 2 -5.45 -0.29 12.63
C ARG A 2 -6.84 -0.75 12.19
N GLN A 3 -7.57 0.13 11.52
CA GLN A 3 -8.92 -0.11 11.04
C GLN A 3 -8.85 -0.54 9.57
N GLU A 4 -8.77 -1.86 9.36
CA GLU A 4 -8.65 -2.46 8.02
C GLU A 4 -9.98 -2.49 7.29
N ALA A 5 -9.95 -2.27 5.98
CA ALA A 5 -11.12 -2.42 5.13
C ALA A 5 -11.32 -3.87 4.67
N GLU A 6 -12.54 -4.24 4.28
CA GLU A 6 -12.86 -5.60 3.78
C GLU A 6 -12.05 -6.00 2.53
N TRP A 7 -11.59 -5.02 1.74
CA TRP A 7 -10.79 -5.26 0.54
C TRP A 7 -9.29 -5.48 0.82
N MET A 8 -8.85 -5.22 2.05
CA MET A 8 -7.48 -5.41 2.48
C MET A 8 -7.21 -6.88 2.80
N VAL A 9 -5.93 -7.25 2.74
CA VAL A 9 -5.43 -8.56 3.16
C VAL A 9 -4.25 -8.37 4.13
N PRO A 10 -3.93 -9.35 4.99
CA PRO A 10 -2.90 -9.17 6.02
C PRO A 10 -1.52 -8.72 5.49
N SER A 11 -1.16 -9.11 4.25
CA SER A 11 0.10 -8.70 3.63
C SER A 11 0.19 -7.21 3.30
N ASP A 12 -0.93 -6.49 3.22
CA ASP A 12 -0.96 -5.08 2.85
C ASP A 12 -0.33 -4.20 3.91
N ASN A 13 -0.59 -4.51 5.18
CA ASN A 13 0.09 -3.89 6.32
C ASN A 13 1.61 -3.96 6.15
N LYS A 14 2.12 -5.15 5.85
CA LYS A 14 3.56 -5.35 5.71
C LYS A 14 4.15 -4.59 4.52
N ILE A 15 3.41 -4.47 3.41
CA ILE A 15 3.81 -3.66 2.26
C ILE A 15 3.91 -2.18 2.65
N LEU A 16 2.87 -1.63 3.29
CA LEU A 16 2.82 -0.24 3.73
C LEU A 16 3.95 0.08 4.72
N GLU A 17 4.17 -0.81 5.70
CA GLU A 17 5.27 -0.68 6.68
C GLU A 17 6.64 -0.62 6.01
N LEU A 18 6.91 -1.52 5.05
CA LEU A 18 8.19 -1.55 4.34
C LEU A 18 8.40 -0.29 3.49
N ILE A 19 7.35 0.18 2.80
CA ILE A 19 7.45 1.42 2.00
C ILE A 19 7.64 2.64 2.91
N ARG A 20 7.01 2.68 4.09
CA ARG A 20 7.26 3.73 5.08
C ARG A 20 8.71 3.72 5.59
N GLU A 21 9.23 2.53 5.91
CA GLU A 21 10.55 2.39 6.52
C GLU A 21 11.69 2.63 5.51
N TYR A 22 11.56 2.12 4.29
CA TYR A 22 12.63 2.11 3.29
C TYR A 22 12.41 3.10 2.14
N GLY A 23 11.28 3.80 2.12
CA GLY A 23 10.90 4.73 1.05
C GLY A 23 10.30 4.02 -0.16
N ASN A 24 10.54 4.56 -1.35
CA ASN A 24 9.87 4.09 -2.56
C ASN A 24 10.40 2.71 -2.98
N LEU A 25 9.51 1.70 -3.03
CA LEU A 25 9.88 0.32 -3.31
C LEU A 25 9.21 -0.24 -4.56
N THR A 26 9.90 -1.20 -5.18
CA THR A 26 9.32 -2.08 -6.19
C THR A 26 8.81 -3.36 -5.55
N PRO A 27 7.89 -4.12 -6.19
CA PRO A 27 7.47 -5.44 -5.69
C PRO A 27 8.61 -6.41 -5.39
N THR A 28 9.69 -6.37 -6.18
CA THR A 28 10.88 -7.20 -5.93
C THR A 28 11.62 -6.74 -4.67
N ALA A 29 11.81 -5.43 -4.49
CA ALA A 29 12.44 -4.90 -3.28
C ALA A 29 11.60 -5.20 -2.01
N ILE A 30 10.27 -5.19 -2.12
CA ILE A 30 9.36 -5.60 -1.03
C ILE A 30 9.64 -7.05 -0.62
N GLU A 31 9.79 -7.97 -1.57
CA GLU A 31 10.13 -9.37 -1.29
C GLU A 31 11.52 -9.49 -0.67
N ASP A 32 12.53 -8.83 -1.24
CA ASP A 32 13.92 -8.84 -0.76
C ASP A 32 14.05 -8.32 0.69
N LEU A 33 13.15 -7.42 1.10
CA LEU A 33 13.09 -6.84 2.45
C LEU A 33 12.19 -7.65 3.42
N GLY A 34 11.77 -8.86 3.04
CA GLY A 34 11.00 -9.77 3.90
C GLY A 34 9.49 -9.49 3.90
N GLY A 35 8.99 -8.82 2.87
CA GLY A 35 7.56 -8.69 2.60
C GLY A 35 6.98 -9.93 1.92
N PRO A 36 5.74 -9.85 1.38
CA PRO A 36 5.19 -10.91 0.55
C PRO A 36 5.99 -11.09 -0.75
N SER A 37 5.79 -12.21 -1.44
CA SER A 37 6.45 -12.46 -2.73
C SER A 37 6.18 -11.35 -3.74
N ALA A 38 7.12 -11.09 -4.66
CA ALA A 38 7.00 -10.01 -5.63
C ALA A 38 5.77 -10.16 -6.53
N GLY A 39 5.36 -11.40 -6.82
CA GLY A 39 4.13 -11.69 -7.56
C GLY A 39 2.88 -11.22 -6.79
N HIS A 40 2.82 -11.49 -5.49
CA HIS A 40 1.72 -11.04 -4.64
C HIS A 40 1.75 -9.52 -4.43
N ALA A 41 2.93 -8.95 -4.14
CA ALA A 41 3.12 -7.50 -4.03
C ALA A 41 2.72 -6.76 -5.33
N ARG A 42 2.99 -7.33 -6.51
CA ARG A 42 2.57 -6.77 -7.81
C ARG A 42 1.05 -6.69 -7.96
N ASN A 43 0.31 -7.59 -7.33
CA ASN A 43 -1.16 -7.56 -7.32
C ASN A 43 -1.71 -6.60 -6.26
N ARG A 44 -1.04 -6.48 -5.11
CA ARG A 44 -1.51 -5.65 -3.99
C ARG A 44 -1.16 -4.18 -4.10
N CYS A 45 0.05 -3.82 -4.53
CA CYS A 45 0.45 -2.41 -4.65
C CYS A 45 -0.50 -1.57 -5.53
N PRO A 46 -1.01 -2.05 -6.69
CA PRO A 46 -2.03 -1.33 -7.45
C PRO A 46 -3.33 -1.12 -6.69
N VAL A 47 -3.76 -2.09 -5.87
CA VAL A 47 -5.00 -1.96 -5.07
C VAL A 47 -4.79 -0.92 -3.97
N LEU A 48 -3.66 -0.97 -3.26
CA LEU A 48 -3.33 0.04 -2.26
C LEU A 48 -3.23 1.43 -2.87
N ALA A 49 -2.69 1.53 -4.09
CA ALA A 49 -2.67 2.79 -4.83
C ALA A 49 -4.07 3.25 -5.28
N LYS A 50 -4.93 2.31 -5.69
CA LYS A 50 -6.33 2.57 -6.03
C LYS A 50 -7.14 3.14 -4.85
N TYR A 51 -6.78 2.82 -3.62
CA TYR A 51 -7.41 3.41 -2.43
C TYR A 51 -6.61 4.55 -1.82
N GLY A 52 -5.58 5.03 -2.51
CA GLY A 52 -4.79 6.19 -2.06
C GLY A 52 -3.89 5.93 -0.87
N LEU A 53 -3.67 4.67 -0.44
CA LEU A 53 -2.69 4.35 0.63
C LEU A 53 -1.24 4.30 0.11
N LEU A 54 -1.08 4.06 -1.19
CA LEU A 54 0.18 4.19 -1.90
C LEU A 54 -0.02 5.11 -3.10
N GLU A 55 1.08 5.61 -3.65
CA GLU A 55 1.09 6.26 -4.96
C GLU A 55 2.00 5.52 -5.93
N ARG A 56 1.61 5.46 -7.21
CA ARG A 56 2.47 4.93 -8.27
C ARG A 56 3.36 6.05 -8.80
N ILE A 57 4.61 6.08 -8.37
CA ILE A 57 5.60 7.08 -8.80
C ILE A 57 6.10 6.80 -10.21
N SER A 58 6.31 5.53 -10.53
CA SER A 58 6.66 5.10 -11.89
C SER A 58 6.27 3.62 -12.11
N ARG A 59 6.64 3.05 -13.26
CA ARG A 59 6.28 1.67 -13.61
C ARG A 59 6.85 0.68 -12.59
N GLY A 60 5.99 0.23 -11.68
CA GLY A 60 6.32 -0.73 -10.64
C GLY A 60 7.07 -0.15 -9.44
N LEU A 61 7.13 1.17 -9.30
CA LEU A 61 7.69 1.86 -8.14
C LEU A 61 6.57 2.57 -7.37
N TYR A 62 6.46 2.30 -6.07
CA TYR A 62 5.40 2.85 -5.22
C TYR A 62 5.98 3.56 -4.01
N GLY A 63 5.34 4.67 -3.62
CA GLY A 63 5.61 5.42 -2.40
C GLY A 63 4.39 5.41 -1.47
N ILE A 64 4.61 5.74 -0.19
CA ILE A 64 3.51 5.90 0.77
C ILE A 64 2.92 7.30 0.67
N THR A 65 1.60 7.41 0.80
CA THR A 65 0.86 8.69 0.80
C THR A 65 0.63 9.18 2.24
N ALA A 66 0.03 10.37 2.38
CA ALA A 66 -0.39 10.87 3.67
C ALA A 66 -1.47 9.98 4.32
N GLU A 67 -2.40 9.46 3.52
CA GLU A 67 -3.45 8.54 3.95
C GLU A 67 -2.85 7.18 4.36
N GLY A 68 -1.82 6.70 3.64
CA GLY A 68 -1.04 5.52 4.01
C GLY A 68 -0.38 5.66 5.38
N GLU A 69 0.26 6.80 5.64
CA GLU A 69 0.86 7.12 6.93
C GLU A 69 -0.20 7.21 8.05
N ALA A 70 -1.30 7.94 7.80
CA ALA A 70 -2.40 8.08 8.75
C ALA A 70 -3.01 6.72 9.11
N TYR A 71 -3.22 5.84 8.13
CA TYR A 71 -3.67 4.47 8.36
C TYR A 71 -2.69 3.69 9.26
N LEU A 72 -1.39 3.75 8.97
CA LEU A 72 -0.38 3.07 9.79
C LEU A 72 -0.26 3.63 11.21
N ASN A 73 -0.61 4.89 11.41
CA ASN A 73 -0.67 5.59 12.70
C ASN A 73 -2.01 5.42 13.42
N GLU A 74 -2.94 4.63 12.86
CA GLU A 74 -4.29 4.41 13.41
C GLU A 74 -5.17 5.67 13.45
N GLU A 75 -4.85 6.66 12.60
CA GLU A 75 -5.55 7.95 12.47
C GLU A 75 -6.58 7.94 11.34
N LEU A 76 -6.63 6.87 10.54
CA LEU A 76 -7.53 6.71 9.41
C LEU A 76 -8.17 5.31 9.40
N ASP A 77 -9.48 5.26 9.15
CA ASP A 77 -10.21 4.03 8.87
C ASP A 77 -10.18 3.74 7.36
N ALA A 78 -9.55 2.63 6.97
CA ALA A 78 -9.43 2.28 5.56
C ALA A 78 -10.77 1.92 4.91
N SER A 79 -11.80 1.58 5.70
CA SER A 79 -13.15 1.27 5.19
C SER A 79 -13.87 2.50 4.66
N GLU A 80 -13.44 3.70 5.06
CA GLU A 80 -13.96 4.99 4.57
C GLU A 80 -13.31 5.44 3.26
N LEU A 81 -12.25 4.75 2.81
CA LEU A 81 -11.56 5.08 1.57
C LEU A 81 -12.41 4.66 0.36
N GLU A 82 -12.75 5.63 -0.46
CA GLU A 82 -13.28 5.39 -1.79
C GLU A 82 -12.14 5.09 -2.77
N SER A 83 -12.39 4.25 -3.76
CA SER A 83 -11.39 4.06 -4.80
C SER A 83 -11.20 5.35 -5.59
N VAL A 84 -9.97 5.80 -5.74
CA VAL A 84 -9.62 6.83 -6.70
C VAL A 84 -9.92 6.27 -8.09
N GLU A 85 -11.07 6.63 -8.66
CA GLU A 85 -11.38 6.24 -10.03
C GLU A 85 -10.32 6.86 -10.93
N GLU A 86 -9.64 6.01 -11.73
CA GLU A 86 -8.91 6.49 -12.90
C GLU A 86 -9.97 7.15 -13.79
N SER A 87 -10.06 8.48 -13.73
CA SER A 87 -10.77 9.24 -14.74
C SER A 87 -10.13 8.87 -16.08
N GLU A 88 -10.92 8.22 -16.96
CA GLU A 88 -10.51 7.76 -18.29
C GLU A 88 -9.72 8.80 -19.11
#